data_AF-A0A8J5PDI0-F1
#
_entry.id   AF-A0A8J5PDI0-F1
#
_cell.length_a   1.000
_cell.length_b   1.000
_cell.length_c   1.000
_cell.angle_alpha   90.00
_cell.angle_beta   90.00
_cell.angle_gamma   90.00
#
_symmetry.space_group_name_H-M   'P 1'
#
loop_
_entity.id
_entity.type
_entity.pdbx_description
1 polymer ?
#
loop_
_entity_poly.entity_id
_entity_poly.type
_entity_poly.pdbx_seq_one_letter_code
_entity_poly.pdbx_strand_id
1 'polypeptide(L)' 'MAALMIKPTVGPKVLPVLIAVGSISVVGGYVRSQLTNQSRTFDRYFSQYNTTKSESVRAKTFNGSVPDPRTSLFNVLGW' A
#
# COMPACT_ATOMS: atom_id res chain seq x y z
N MET A 1 -55.77 1.70 -7.45
CA MET A 1 -54.49 1.08 -7.06
C MET A 1 -53.73 0.78 -8.34
N ALA A 2 -52.68 1.54 -8.66
CA ALA A 2 -51.93 1.37 -9.89
C ALA A 2 -50.81 0.34 -9.69
N ALA A 3 -50.78 -0.67 -10.56
CA ALA A 3 -49.81 -1.76 -10.52
C ALA A 3 -48.37 -1.24 -10.64
N LEU A 4 -47.49 -1.76 -9.77
CA LEU A 4 -46.05 -1.59 -9.85
C LEU A 4 -45.54 -2.09 -11.20
N MET A 5 -45.23 -1.17 -12.11
CA MET A 5 -44.44 -1.45 -13.31
C MET A 5 -43.03 -1.89 -12.88
N ILE A 6 -42.81 -3.20 -12.84
CA ILE A 6 -41.46 -3.77 -12.74
C ILE A 6 -40.79 -3.50 -14.10
N LYS A 7 -39.82 -2.58 -14.10
CA LYS A 7 -39.00 -2.24 -15.28
C LYS A 7 -38.30 -3.50 -15.83
N PRO A 8 -38.08 -3.57 -17.16
CA PRO A 8 -37.57 -4.77 -17.80
C PRO A 8 -36.17 -5.13 -17.27
N THR A 9 -36.00 -6.41 -16.98
CA THR A 9 -34.76 -7.07 -16.59
C THR A 9 -33.60 -6.57 -17.44
N VAL A 10 -32.58 -6.01 -16.78
CA VAL A 10 -31.31 -5.63 -17.41
C VAL A 10 -30.79 -6.85 -18.18
N GLY A 11 -30.78 -6.78 -19.51
CA GLY A 11 -30.69 -7.96 -20.38
C GLY A 11 -29.36 -8.74 -20.30
N PRO A 12 -29.27 -9.88 -21.01
CA PRO A 12 -28.15 -10.84 -20.96
C PRO A 12 -26.77 -10.25 -21.34
N LYS A 13 -26.73 -9.04 -21.91
CA LYS A 13 -25.49 -8.35 -22.33
C LYS A 13 -24.82 -7.56 -21.20
N VAL A 14 -25.56 -7.14 -20.17
CA VAL A 14 -25.02 -6.31 -19.08
C VAL A 14 -24.53 -7.16 -17.91
N LEU A 15 -25.15 -8.33 -17.71
CA LEU A 15 -24.80 -9.26 -16.64
C LEU A 15 -23.31 -9.66 -16.65
N PRO A 16 -22.69 -10.03 -17.79
CA PRO A 16 -21.26 -10.38 -17.82
C PRO A 16 -20.35 -9.20 -17.44
N VAL A 17 -20.72 -7.97 -17.84
CA VAL A 17 -19.95 -6.76 -17.52
C VAL A 17 -20.02 -6.47 -16.02
N LEU A 18 -21.20 -6.59 -15.41
CA LEU A 18 -21.36 -6.40 -13.96
C LEU A 18 -20.58 -7.43 -13.16
N ILE A 19 -20.57 -8.69 -13.61
CA ILE A 19 -19.75 -9.74 -12.99
C ILE A 19 -18.27 -9.37 -13.07
N ALA A 20 -17.77 -8.99 -14.25
CA ALA A 20 -16.36 -8.63 -14.43
C ALA A 20 -15.95 -7.44 -13.54
N VAL A 21 -16.74 -6.37 -13.54
CA VAL A 21 -16.48 -5.19 -12.70
C VAL A 21 -16.52 -5.54 -11.21
N GLY A 22 -17.50 -6.34 -10.80
CA GLY A 22 -17.61 -6.83 -9.42
C GLY A 22 -16.38 -7.64 -9.02
N SER A 23 -15.96 -8.61 -9.84
CA SER A 23 -14.79 -9.44 -9.58
C SER A 23 -13.51 -8.63 -9.45
N ILE A 24 -13.26 -7.71 -10.39
CA ILE A 24 -12.08 -6.83 -10.36
C ILE A 24 -12.08 -5.96 -9.10
N SER A 25 -13.25 -5.41 -8.73
CA SER A 25 -13.39 -4.55 -7.54
C SER A 25 -13.09 -5.31 -6.26
N VAL A 26 -13.58 -6.56 -6.13
CA VAL A 26 -13.32 -7.41 -4.96
C VAL A 26 -11.83 -7.75 -4.84
N VAL A 27 -11.22 -8.23 -5.93
CA VAL A 27 -9.80 -8.60 -5.92
C VAL A 27 -8.92 -7.37 -5.66
N GLY A 28 -9.17 -6.27 -6.37
CA GLY A 28 -8.42 -5.02 -6.19
C GLY A 28 -8.55 -4.46 -4.78
N GLY A 29 -9.76 -4.48 -4.21
CA GLY A 29 -10.02 -4.08 -2.83
C GLY A 29 -9.27 -4.96 -1.81
N TYR A 30 -9.28 -6.28 -2.02
CA TYR A 30 -8.56 -7.23 -1.16
C TYR A 30 -7.05 -7.01 -1.20
N VAL A 31 -6.45 -6.90 -2.39
CA VAL A 31 -5.02 -6.62 -2.56
C VAL A 31 -4.64 -5.30 -1.90
N ARG A 32 -5.43 -4.24 -2.12
CA ARG A 32 -5.21 -2.94 -1.47
C ARG A 32 -5.25 -3.04 0.05
N SER A 33 -6.19 -3.81 0.60
CA SER A 33 -6.31 -4.04 2.05
C SER A 33 -5.07 -4.75 2.61
N GLN A 34 -4.61 -5.82 1.94
CA GLN A 34 -3.38 -6.54 2.32
C GLN A 34 -2.17 -5.61 2.32
N LEU A 35 -1.97 -4.84 1.25
CA LEU A 35 -0.86 -3.90 1.13
C LEU A 35 -0.90 -2.82 2.23
N THR A 36 -2.09 -2.28 2.53
CA THR A 36 -2.24 -1.26 3.57
C THR A 36 -1.92 -1.81 4.97
N ASN A 37 -2.38 -3.02 5.27
CA ASN A 37 -2.13 -3.65 6.57
C ASN A 37 -0.66 -4.05 6.73
N GLN A 38 -0.04 -4.57 5.67
CA GLN A 38 1.39 -4.91 5.67
C GLN A 38 2.26 -3.66 5.77
N SER A 39 1.94 -2.58 5.04
CA SER A 39 2.65 -1.29 5.15
C SER A 39 2.66 -0.80 6.59
N ARG A 40 1.51 -0.75 7.26
CA ARG A 40 1.43 -0.33 8.68
C ARG A 40 2.25 -1.20 9.61
N THR A 41 2.32 -2.49 9.31
CA THR A 41 3.11 -3.46 10.08
C THR A 41 4.60 -3.19 9.89
N PHE A 42 5.05 -3.00 8.65
CA PHE A 42 6.43 -2.62 8.34
C PHE A 42 6.80 -1.28 8.96
N ASP A 43 5.95 -0.26 8.86
CA ASP A 43 6.17 1.05 9.47
C ASP A 43 6.38 0.93 10.98
N ARG A 44 5.59 0.09 11.65
CA ARG A 44 5.77 -0.19 13.08
C ARG A 44 7.11 -0.84 13.38
N TYR A 45 7.52 -1.85 12.61
CA TYR A 45 8.84 -2.47 12.79
C TYR A 45 9.98 -1.48 12.52
N PHE A 46 9.93 -0.72 11.42
CA PHE A 46 10.95 0.28 11.10
C PHE A 46 11.01 1.38 12.17
N SER A 47 9.88 1.83 12.70
CA SER A 47 9.86 2.80 13.81
C SER A 47 10.55 2.28 15.08
N GLN A 48 10.46 0.98 15.36
CA GLN A 48 11.16 0.35 16.49
C GLN A 48 12.68 0.24 16.26
N TYR A 49 13.12 0.11 15.01
CA TYR A 49 14.54 0.09 14.67
C TYR A 49 15.15 1.48 14.45
N ASN A 50 14.36 2.54 14.38
CA ASN A 50 14.82 3.94 14.26
C ASN A 50 14.86 4.62 15.65
N THR A 51 15.51 3.98 16.63
CA THR A 51 15.75 4.58 17.95
C THR A 51 17.09 5.29 17.98
N THR A 52 17.27 6.26 18.88
CA THR A 52 18.56 6.95 19.09
C THR A 52 19.71 5.95 19.34
N LYS A 53 19.41 4.84 20.03
CA LYS A 53 20.39 3.78 20.31
C LYS A 53 20.82 3.06 19.04
N SER A 54 19.89 2.62 18.19
CA SER A 54 20.22 1.91 16.94
C SER A 54 20.88 2.82 15.90
N GLU A 55 20.45 4.08 15.81
CA GLU A 55 21.08 5.06 14.92
C GLU A 55 22.50 5.41 15.39
N SER A 56 22.76 5.50 16.70
CA SER A 56 24.13 5.68 17.22
C SER A 56 25.05 4.49 16.94
N VAL A 57 24.50 3.27 16.86
CA VAL A 57 25.27 2.07 16.47
C VAL A 57 25.57 2.09 14.97
N ARG A 58 24.60 2.46 14.13
CA ARG A 58 24.81 2.65 12.69
C ARG A 58 25.84 3.73 12.38
N ALA A 59 25.76 4.88 13.06
CA ALA A 59 26.71 5.97 12.90
C ALA A 59 28.15 5.53 13.18
N LYS A 60 28.37 4.57 14.09
CA LYS A 60 29.69 4.00 14.36
C LYS A 60 30.25 3.20 13.19
N THR A 61 29.40 2.53 12.41
CA THR A 61 29.82 1.79 11.21
C THR A 61 30.47 2.71 10.17
N PHE A 62 30.03 3.96 10.10
CA PHE A 62 30.50 4.96 9.14
C PHE A 62 31.51 5.94 9.74
N ASN A 63 31.94 5.74 10.98
CA ASN A 63 32.81 6.69 11.69
C ASN A 63 34.26 6.62 11.15
N GLY A 64 34.51 7.33 10.05
CA GLY A 64 35.84 7.60 9.49
C GLY A 64 36.27 6.72 8.31
N SER A 65 35.62 5.58 8.07
CA SER A 65 36.04 4.61 7.05
C SER A 65 35.31 4.74 5.71
N VAL A 66 34.02 5.08 5.74
CA VAL A 66 33.17 5.23 4.53
C VAL A 66 32.11 6.30 4.80
N PRO A 67 31.89 7.27 3.89
CA PRO A 67 30.83 8.27 4.03
C PRO A 67 29.44 7.60 4.12
N ASP A 68 28.59 8.08 5.03
CA ASP A 68 27.21 7.60 5.12
C ASP A 68 26.44 7.98 3.84
N PRO A 69 25.94 7.01 3.06
CA PRO A 69 25.24 7.30 1.81
C PRO A 69 23.93 8.09 2.03
N ARG A 70 23.38 8.13 3.25
CA ARG A 70 22.17 8.89 3.58
C ARG A 70 22.44 10.40 3.63
N THR A 71 23.64 10.80 4.05
CA THR A 71 24.07 12.21 4.11
C THR A 71 24.78 12.65 2.83
N SER A 72 24.93 11.75 1.86
CA SER A 72 25.57 12.05 0.57
C SER A 72 24.77 13.05 -0.25
N LEU A 73 25.46 13.99 -0.88
CA LEU A 73 24.88 14.92 -1.86
C LEU A 73 24.26 14.22 -3.07
N PHE A 74 24.66 12.97 -3.34
CA PHE A 74 24.11 12.16 -4.44
C PHE A 74 22.86 11.36 -4.05
N ASN A 75 22.37 11.50 -2.81
CA ASN A 75 21.14 10.84 -2.38
C ASN A 75 19.89 11.58 -2.90
N VAL A 76 19.59 11.38 -4.19
CA VAL A 76 18.43 11.98 -4.88
C VAL A 76 17.09 11.50 -4.28
N LEU A 77 17.09 10.37 -3.58
CA LEU A 77 15.89 9.80 -2.96
C LEU A 77 15.53 10.45 -1.61
N GLY A 78 16.44 11.23 -1.02
CA GLY A 78 16.18 12.06 0.16
C GLY A 78 15.45 11.33 1.29
N TRP A 79 16.15 10.46 2.02
CA TRP A 79 15.64 9.78 3.21
C TRP A 79 16.37 10.16 4.49
#